data_AF-A0A2C1KBV4-F1
#
_entry.id   AF-A0A2C1KBV4-F1
#
_cell.length_a   1.000
_cell.length_b   1.000
_cell.length_c   1.000
_cell.angle_alpha   90.00
_cell.angle_beta   90.00
_cell.angle_gamma   90.00
#
_symmetry.space_group_name_H-M   'P 1'
#
loop_
_entity.id
_entity.type
_entity.pdbx_description
1 polymer ?
#
loop_
_entity_poly.entity_id
_entity_poly.type
_entity_poly.pdbx_seq_one_letter_code
_entity_poly.pdbx_strand_id
1 'polypeptide(L)' 'MATEPLDSSIKEAFSEIYKDLDKLVFIANNANIFNSNEVSRIEKSIKQNVKAIEYLLISQKSGMTK' A
#
# COMPACT_ATOMS: atom_id res chain seq x y z
N MET A 1 -16.95 -7.94 17.97
CA MET A 1 -17.04 -6.98 16.84
C MET A 1 -15.83 -6.05 16.83
N ALA A 2 -14.61 -6.59 16.66
CA ALA A 2 -13.35 -5.82 16.73
C ALA A 2 -12.58 -5.81 15.39
N THR A 3 -13.19 -6.29 14.31
CA THR A 3 -12.54 -6.53 13.00
C THR A 3 -12.83 -5.44 11.97
N GLU A 4 -13.91 -4.66 12.12
CA GLU A 4 -14.32 -3.66 11.12
C GLU A 4 -13.32 -2.49 10.94
N PRO A 5 -12.75 -1.88 12.00
CA PRO A 5 -11.77 -0.80 11.83
C PRO A 5 -10.49 -1.28 11.13
N LEU A 6 -10.06 -2.52 11.43
CA LEU A 6 -8.88 -3.14 10.84
C LEU A 6 -9.09 -3.40 9.34
N ASP A 7 -10.27 -3.91 8.98
CA ASP A 7 -10.64 -4.14 7.59
C ASP A 7 -10.68 -2.83 6.79
N SER A 8 -11.09 -1.70 7.39
CA SER A 8 -11.03 -0.39 6.75
C SER A 8 -9.60 0.05 6.47
N SER A 9 -8.71 -0.04 7.47
CA SER A 9 -7.30 0.36 7.29
C SER A 9 -6.58 -0.48 6.24
N ILE A 10 -6.86 -1.79 6.17
CA ILE A 10 -6.30 -2.67 5.13
C ILE A 10 -6.83 -2.26 3.75
N LYS A 11 -8.14 -2.00 3.62
CA LYS A 11 -8.74 -1.55 2.35
C LYS A 11 -8.17 -0.20 1.88
N GLU A 12 -7.96 0.72 2.80
CA GLU A 12 -7.34 2.02 2.52
C GLU A 12 -5.90 1.85 2.01
N ALA A 13 -5.07 1.05 2.68
CA ALA A 13 -3.71 0.76 2.24
C ALA A 13 -3.68 0.12 0.84
N PHE A 14 -4.59 -0.81 0.54
CA PHE A 14 -4.72 -1.35 -0.82
C PHE A 14 -5.17 -0.30 -1.84
N SER A 15 -6.10 0.59 -1.49
CA SER A 15 -6.52 1.69 -2.38
C SER A 15 -5.35 2.60 -2.75
N GLU A 16 -4.47 2.91 -1.80
CA GLU A 16 -3.27 3.68 -2.06
C GLU A 16 -2.28 2.95 -2.97
N ILE A 17 -2.07 1.64 -2.74
CA ILE A 17 -1.23 0.81 -3.62
C ILE A 17 -1.77 0.84 -5.06
N TYR A 18 -3.08 0.70 -5.26
CA TYR A 18 -3.66 0.74 -6.61
C TYR A 18 -3.45 2.09 -7.30
N LYS A 19 -3.66 3.20 -6.57
CA LYS A 19 -3.39 4.55 -7.11
C LYS A 19 -1.93 4.73 -7.50
N ASP A 20 -1.02 4.18 -6.72
CA ASP A 20 0.41 4.23 -6.99
C ASP A 20 0.80 3.38 -8.21
N LEU A 21 0.18 2.21 -8.38
CA LEU A 21 0.33 1.40 -9.60
C LEU A 21 -0.20 2.12 -10.84
N ASP A 22 -1.35 2.78 -10.77
CA ASP A 22 -1.90 3.57 -11.88
C ASP A 22 -0.94 4.68 -12.32
N LYS A 23 -0.27 5.35 -11.36
CA LYS A 23 0.76 6.35 -11.68
C LYS A 23 1.94 5.73 -12.40
N LEU A 24 2.42 4.56 -11.97
CA LEU A 24 3.53 3.87 -12.65
C LEU A 24 3.14 3.46 -14.07
N VAL A 25 1.93 2.96 -14.27
CA VAL A 25 1.39 2.64 -15.61
C VAL A 25 1.30 3.90 -16.48
N PHE A 26 0.85 5.01 -15.92
CA PHE A 26 0.80 6.28 -16.63
C PHE A 26 2.20 6.76 -17.05
N ILE A 27 3.19 6.71 -16.15
CA ILE A 27 4.59 7.05 -16.46
C ILE A 27 5.15 6.12 -17.55
N ALA A 28 4.89 4.81 -17.45
CA ALA A 28 5.37 3.83 -18.42
C ALA A 28 4.82 4.08 -19.84
N ASN A 29 3.57 4.54 -19.95
CA ASN A 29 2.94 4.89 -21.22
C ASN A 29 3.34 6.28 -21.75
N ASN A 30 3.99 7.11 -20.93
CA ASN A 30 4.36 8.49 -21.27
C ASN A 30 5.84 8.72 -20.90
N ALA A 31 6.78 8.18 -21.69
CA ALA A 31 8.21 8.24 -21.36
C ALA A 31 8.76 9.67 -21.19
N ASN A 32 8.10 10.67 -21.79
CA ASN A 32 8.45 12.09 -21.69
C ASN A 32 8.23 12.70 -20.29
N ILE A 33 7.42 12.07 -19.43
CA ILE A 33 7.21 12.50 -18.03
C ILE A 33 8.00 11.64 -17.03
N PHE A 34 8.87 10.73 -17.51
CA PHE A 34 9.65 9.85 -16.65
C PHE A 34 10.53 10.65 -15.69
N ASN A 35 10.41 10.35 -14.41
CA ASN A 35 11.22 10.92 -13.35
C ASN A 35 11.64 9.81 -12.37
N SER A 36 12.92 9.47 -12.34
CA SER A 36 13.45 8.40 -11.49
C SER A 36 13.24 8.64 -10.00
N ASN A 37 13.28 9.90 -9.54
CA ASN A 37 13.01 10.25 -8.14
C ASN A 37 11.54 10.02 -7.79
N GLU A 38 10.62 10.33 -8.70
CA GLU A 38 9.20 10.10 -8.52
C GLU A 38 8.89 8.59 -8.49
N VAL A 39 9.43 7.84 -9.44
CA VAL A 39 9.30 6.37 -9.48
C VAL A 39 9.82 5.74 -8.18
N SER A 40 10.98 6.17 -7.69
CA SER A 40 11.52 5.68 -6.41
C SER A 40 10.64 6.04 -5.20
N ARG A 41 10.01 7.22 -5.21
CA ARG A 41 9.05 7.60 -4.14
C ARG A 41 7.80 6.74 -4.19
N ILE A 42 7.24 6.48 -5.37
CA ILE A 42 6.08 5.62 -5.55
C ILE A 42 6.41 4.19 -5.09
N GLU A 43 7.58 3.65 -5.48
CA GLU A 43 8.02 2.32 -5.04
C GLU A 43 8.16 2.24 -3.50
N LYS A 44 8.71 3.28 -2.86
CA LYS A 44 8.81 3.35 -1.39
C LYS A 44 7.43 3.37 -0.73
N SER A 45 6.49 4.15 -1.28
CA SER A 45 5.10 4.22 -0.80
C SER A 45 4.42 2.85 -0.83
N ILE A 46 4.49 2.15 -1.98
CA ILE A 46 3.95 0.79 -2.12
C ILE A 46 4.55 -0.15 -1.07
N LYS A 47 5.88 -0.15 -0.91
CA LYS A 47 6.57 -0.98 0.09
C LYS A 47 6.13 -0.68 1.52
N GLN A 48 5.89 0.58 1.86
CA GLN A 48 5.42 0.98 3.19
C GLN A 48 3.99 0.50 3.43
N ASN A 49 3.10 0.67 2.45
CA ASN A 49 1.71 0.21 2.56
C ASN A 49 1.60 -1.32 2.67
N VAL A 50 2.41 -2.07 1.91
CA VAL A 50 2.49 -3.54 2.07
C VAL A 50 2.92 -3.92 3.49
N LYS A 51 3.96 -3.29 4.03
CA LYS A 51 4.42 -3.55 5.40
C LYS A 51 3.38 -3.19 6.46
N ALA A 52 2.62 -2.11 6.25
CA ALA A 52 1.53 -1.74 7.13
C ALA A 52 0.45 -2.83 7.17
N ILE A 53 0.05 -3.34 6.00
CA ILE A 53 -0.90 -4.46 5.89
C ILE A 53 -0.36 -5.70 6.60
N GLU A 54 0.89 -6.10 6.35
CA GLU A 54 1.54 -7.23 7.02
C GLU A 54 1.52 -7.09 8.55
N TYR A 55 1.88 -5.91 9.06
CA TYR A 55 1.86 -5.61 10.48
C TYR A 55 0.46 -5.73 11.08
N LEU A 56 -0.56 -5.18 10.40
CA LEU A 56 -1.95 -5.23 10.85
C LEU A 56 -2.46 -6.68 10.92
N LEU A 57 -2.15 -7.50 9.91
CA LEU A 57 -2.51 -8.92 9.86
C LEU A 57 -1.82 -9.75 10.96
N ILE A 58 -0.52 -9.54 11.17
CA ILE A 58 0.24 -10.24 12.23
C ILE A 58 -0.27 -9.84 13.63
N SER A 59 -0.54 -8.55 13.82
CA SER A 59 -1.05 -8.01 15.09
C SER A 59 -2.41 -8.60 15.44
N GLN A 60 -3.29 -8.81 14.45
CA GLN A 60 -4.58 -9.47 14.64
C GLN A 60 -4.41 -10.93 15.09
N LYS A 61 -3.51 -11.69 14.46
CA LYS A 61 -3.23 -13.09 14.83
C LYS A 61 -2.69 -13.22 16.26
N SER A 62 -1.90 -12.25 16.70
CA SER A 62 -1.29 -12.22 18.03
C SER A 62 -2.27 -11.81 19.13
N GLY A 63 -3.34 -11.07 18.79
CA GLY A 63 -4.41 -10.70 19.73
C GLY A 63 -5.41 -11.83 20.03
N MET A 64 -5.44 -12.89 19.21
CA MET A 64 -6.36 -14.03 19.35
C MET A 64 -5.83 -15.18 20.22
N THR A 65 -4.60 -15.07 20.74
CA THR A 65 -3.92 -16.12 21.53
C THR A 65 -3.78 -15.81 23.03
N LYS A 66 -4.54 -14.83 23.54
CA LYS A 66 -4.64 -14.53 24.98
C LYS A 66 -6.05 -14.76 25.51
#